data_AF-A0ABD6QUI2-F1
#
_entry.id   AF-A0ABD6QUI2-F1
#
_cell.length_a   1.000
_cell.length_b   1.000
_cell.length_c   1.000
_cell.angle_alpha   90.00
_cell.angle_beta   90.00
_cell.angle_gamma   90.00
#
_symmetry.space_group_name_H-M   'P 1'
#
loop_
_entity.id
_entity.type
_entity.pdbx_description
1 polymer ?
#
loop_
_entity_poly.entity_id
_entity_poly.type
_entity_poly.pdbx_seq_one_letter_code
_entity_poly.pdbx_strand_id
1 'polypeptide(L)'
;MNASSATPEQIDAIIALQCDLATDCTPAEVLATWPAVKAERHIAHLRSLVTARTELPRLRSQWVSAMRLLADTGADVSAIPVLPPMATPAQIEESIQLLATQLDIARGGDGTVGVYAAQREIARAASALRERGANVDAGFYLYNGQLIRVTQPPEGDLYASFRDPASAYSWQYLKVSMYRVYLEASVATLRDLAEWGRQTGVCFVCGHRLTHARARAAGINPACLADLRARPEDDHR
;
A
#
# COMPACT_ATOMS: atom_id res chain seq x y z
N MET A 1 -32.12 23.71 17.73
CA MET A 1 -30.98 24.18 16.90
C MET A 1 -31.02 23.37 15.63
N ASN A 2 -31.42 23.99 14.51
CA ASN A 2 -31.38 23.33 13.20
C ASN A 2 -29.91 23.21 12.81
N ALA A 3 -29.35 22.00 12.85
CA ALA A 3 -28.06 21.78 12.23
C ALA A 3 -28.24 22.06 10.73
N SER A 4 -27.52 23.06 10.21
CA SER A 4 -27.49 23.32 8.77
C SER A 4 -27.14 22.03 8.04
N SER A 5 -27.81 21.75 6.94
CA SER A 5 -27.45 20.65 6.04
C SER A 5 -26.10 20.94 5.37
N ALA A 6 -25.46 19.89 4.86
CA ALA A 6 -24.22 20.00 4.12
C ALA A 6 -24.40 20.95 2.93
N THR A 7 -23.43 21.84 2.72
CA THR A 7 -23.47 22.76 1.59
C THR A 7 -23.03 22.06 0.29
N PRO A 8 -23.42 22.57 -0.89
CA PRO A 8 -22.94 22.03 -2.16
C PRO A 8 -21.41 21.90 -2.22
N GLU A 9 -20.67 22.88 -1.70
CA GLU A 9 -19.20 22.86 -1.66
C GLU A 9 -18.66 21.72 -0.79
N GLN A 10 -19.35 21.38 0.31
CA GLN A 10 -18.97 20.26 1.17
C GLN A 10 -19.23 18.92 0.48
N ILE A 11 -20.32 18.81 -0.27
CA ILE A 11 -20.66 17.61 -1.05
C ILE A 11 -19.61 17.39 -2.14
N ASP A 12 -19.31 18.43 -2.93
CA ASP A 12 -18.30 18.38 -3.99
C ASP A 12 -16.92 18.01 -3.45
N ALA A 13 -16.54 18.57 -2.29
CA ALA A 13 -15.28 18.24 -1.63
C ALA A 13 -15.21 16.76 -1.20
N ILE A 14 -16.30 16.20 -0.67
CA ILE A 14 -16.34 14.77 -0.27
C ILE A 14 -16.20 13.89 -1.50
N ILE A 15 -16.94 14.17 -2.58
CA ILE A 15 -16.90 13.38 -3.82
C ILE A 15 -15.50 13.42 -4.44
N ALA A 16 -14.90 14.61 -4.53
CA ALA A 16 -13.53 14.76 -5.06
C ALA A 16 -12.52 13.93 -4.26
N LEU A 17 -12.56 14.00 -2.93
CA LEU A 17 -11.65 13.24 -2.07
C LEU A 17 -11.89 11.72 -2.14
N GLN A 18 -13.14 11.26 -2.32
CA GLN A 18 -13.46 9.84 -2.50
C GLN A 18 -12.93 9.31 -3.84
N CYS A 19 -13.02 10.12 -4.90
CA CYS A 19 -12.41 9.84 -6.20
C CYS A 19 -10.89 9.74 -6.11
N ASP A 20 -10.21 10.67 -5.43
CA ASP A 20 -8.76 10.63 -5.20
C ASP A 20 -8.34 9.36 -4.44
N LEU A 21 -9.21 8.84 -3.57
CA LEU A 21 -9.00 7.60 -2.85
C LEU A 21 -9.41 6.35 -3.64
N ALA A 22 -9.93 6.48 -4.85
CA ALA A 22 -10.48 5.38 -5.65
C ALA A 22 -11.44 4.48 -4.84
N THR A 23 -12.27 5.12 -4.00
CA THR A 23 -13.27 4.45 -3.16
C THR A 23 -14.67 4.64 -3.75
N ASP A 24 -15.62 3.79 -3.35
CA ASP A 24 -17.01 3.93 -3.78
C ASP A 24 -17.56 5.31 -3.38
N CYS A 25 -18.03 6.07 -4.36
CA CYS A 25 -18.54 7.41 -4.13
C CYS A 25 -19.91 7.36 -3.45
N THR A 26 -20.07 8.12 -2.37
CA THR A 26 -21.36 8.30 -1.72
C THR A 26 -22.25 9.20 -2.59
N PRO A 27 -23.52 8.82 -2.88
CA PRO A 27 -24.39 9.63 -3.72
C PRO A 27 -24.60 11.04 -3.15
N ALA A 28 -24.58 12.05 -4.02
CA ALA A 28 -24.72 13.46 -3.63
C ALA A 28 -26.03 13.73 -2.87
N GLU A 29 -27.13 13.05 -3.23
CA GLU A 29 -28.42 13.23 -2.52
C GLU A 29 -28.34 12.77 -1.06
N VAL A 30 -27.55 11.73 -0.78
CA VAL A 30 -27.33 11.21 0.58
C VAL A 30 -26.46 12.17 1.39
N LEU A 31 -25.46 12.79 0.75
CA LEU A 31 -24.59 13.79 1.40
C LEU A 31 -25.35 15.08 1.72
N ALA A 32 -26.29 15.50 0.85
CA ALA A 32 -27.12 16.69 1.06
C ALA A 32 -27.99 16.62 2.34
N THR A 33 -28.33 15.41 2.82
CA THR A 33 -29.08 15.26 4.07
C THR A 33 -28.19 15.26 5.31
N TRP A 34 -26.86 15.32 5.18
CA TRP A 34 -25.96 15.31 6.33
C TRP A 34 -25.94 16.66 7.03
N PRO A 35 -25.78 16.70 8.37
CA PRO A 35 -25.43 17.92 9.06
C PRO A 35 -24.08 18.46 8.58
N ALA A 36 -23.94 19.78 8.43
CA ALA A 36 -22.70 20.43 7.98
C ALA A 36 -21.48 20.04 8.84
N VAL A 37 -21.65 19.95 10.16
CA VAL A 37 -20.59 19.51 11.09
C VAL A 37 -20.14 18.06 10.81
N LYS A 38 -21.06 17.18 10.39
CA LYS A 38 -20.72 15.82 9.99
C LYS A 38 -19.94 15.83 8.67
N ALA A 39 -20.36 16.63 7.71
CA ALA A 39 -19.67 16.79 6.43
C ALA A 39 -18.25 17.33 6.63
N GLU A 40 -18.05 18.36 7.45
CA GLU A 40 -16.73 18.92 7.79
C GLU A 40 -15.79 17.88 8.41
N ARG A 41 -16.28 17.11 9.38
CA ARG A 41 -15.49 16.03 10.00
C ARG A 41 -15.10 14.97 8.98
N HIS A 42 -16.00 14.62 8.07
CA HIS A 42 -15.72 13.64 7.03
C HIS A 42 -14.71 14.17 6.01
N ILE A 43 -14.81 15.43 5.59
CA ILE A 43 -13.83 16.10 4.73
C ILE A 43 -12.45 16.09 5.40
N ALA A 44 -12.36 16.46 6.69
CA ALA A 44 -11.09 16.48 7.42
C ALA A 44 -10.45 15.07 7.46
N HIS A 45 -11.28 14.05 7.72
CA HIS A 45 -10.83 12.66 7.69
C HIS A 45 -10.35 12.23 6.30
N LEU A 46 -11.15 12.43 5.25
CA LEU A 46 -10.78 12.06 3.88
C LEU A 46 -9.52 12.80 3.41
N ARG A 47 -9.35 14.09 3.75
CA ARG A 47 -8.11 14.83 3.48
C ARG A 47 -6.91 14.19 4.15
N SER A 48 -7.04 13.80 5.42
CA SER A 48 -5.96 13.09 6.13
C SER A 48 -5.58 11.78 5.42
N LEU A 49 -6.55 11.06 4.84
CA LEU A 49 -6.29 9.83 4.09
C LEU A 49 -5.61 10.11 2.75
N VAL A 50 -6.04 11.12 2.01
CA VAL A 50 -5.41 11.54 0.75
C VAL A 50 -3.96 11.97 1.00
N THR A 51 -3.71 12.78 2.04
CA THR A 51 -2.35 13.14 2.46
C THR A 51 -1.54 11.90 2.82
N ALA A 52 -2.08 10.98 3.62
CA ALA A 52 -1.37 9.75 3.94
C ALA A 52 -1.05 8.92 2.68
N ARG A 53 -2.00 8.75 1.76
CA ARG A 53 -1.80 8.01 0.51
C ARG A 53 -0.67 8.57 -0.35
N THR A 54 -0.53 9.90 -0.38
CA THR A 54 0.52 10.59 -1.15
C THR A 54 1.89 10.56 -0.44
N GLU A 55 1.92 10.64 0.89
CA GLU A 55 3.17 10.74 1.65
C GLU A 55 3.80 9.38 2.00
N LEU A 56 2.96 8.36 2.26
CA LEU A 56 3.43 7.05 2.75
C LEU A 56 4.47 6.39 1.83
N PRO A 57 4.30 6.36 0.49
CA PRO A 57 5.32 5.79 -0.40
C PRO A 57 6.67 6.53 -0.32
N ARG A 58 6.62 7.87 -0.20
CA ARG A 58 7.81 8.72 -0.05
C ARG A 58 8.55 8.42 1.26
N LEU A 59 7.81 8.38 2.36
CA LEU A 59 8.35 8.22 3.70
C LEU A 59 8.92 6.82 3.89
N ARG A 60 8.21 5.78 3.49
CA ARG A 60 8.75 4.43 3.67
C ARG A 60 9.98 4.15 2.81
N SER A 61 10.13 4.82 1.66
CA SER A 61 11.33 4.62 0.85
C SER A 61 12.53 5.28 1.50
N GLN A 62 12.31 6.41 2.17
CA GLN A 62 13.28 7.03 3.07
C GLN A 62 13.62 6.10 4.22
N TRP A 63 12.63 5.51 4.88
CA TRP A 63 12.88 4.57 5.97
C TRP A 63 13.73 3.37 5.54
N VAL A 64 13.41 2.72 4.41
CA VAL A 64 14.21 1.59 3.91
C VAL A 64 15.60 2.00 3.47
N SER A 65 15.74 3.14 2.79
CA SER A 65 17.06 3.67 2.45
C SER A 65 17.89 3.95 3.70
N ALA A 66 17.27 4.48 4.76
CA ALA A 66 17.94 4.71 6.04
C ALA A 66 18.39 3.41 6.70
N MET A 67 17.52 2.39 6.75
CA MET A 67 17.89 1.04 7.23
C MET A 67 19.06 0.45 6.45
N ARG A 68 19.06 0.58 5.12
CA ARG A 68 20.13 0.06 4.27
C ARG A 68 21.45 0.80 4.49
N LEU A 69 21.41 2.14 4.45
CA LEU A 69 22.60 2.96 4.67
C LEU A 69 23.22 2.71 6.05
N LEU A 70 22.39 2.44 7.05
CA LEU A 70 22.84 2.07 8.38
C LEU A 70 23.42 0.65 8.43
N ALA A 71 22.82 -0.33 7.75
CA ALA A 71 23.41 -1.66 7.64
C ALA A 71 24.77 -1.63 6.93
N ASP A 72 24.96 -0.77 5.92
CA ASP A 72 26.21 -0.60 5.18
C ASP A 72 27.36 -0.06 6.07
N THR A 73 27.07 0.53 7.24
CA THR A 73 28.11 0.90 8.23
C THR A 73 28.54 -0.27 9.12
N GLY A 74 27.88 -1.42 9.02
CA GLY A 74 28.05 -2.57 9.92
C GLY A 74 27.26 -2.47 11.23
N ALA A 75 26.39 -1.46 11.38
CA ALA A 75 25.54 -1.33 12.55
C ALA A 75 24.48 -2.45 12.59
N ASP A 76 24.19 -2.95 13.79
CA ASP A 76 23.12 -3.94 13.99
C ASP A 76 21.75 -3.27 13.88
N VAL A 77 21.13 -3.46 12.71
CA VAL A 77 19.81 -2.92 12.41
C VAL A 77 18.67 -3.67 13.07
N SER A 78 18.94 -4.83 13.71
CA SER A 78 17.90 -5.63 14.38
C SER A 78 17.35 -4.97 15.65
N ALA A 79 18.12 -4.04 16.25
CA ALA A 79 17.71 -3.27 17.41
C ALA A 79 16.73 -2.12 17.08
N ILE A 80 16.49 -1.85 15.80
CA ILE A 80 15.58 -0.78 15.36
C ILE A 80 14.14 -1.28 15.42
N PRO A 81 13.23 -0.55 16.08
CA PRO A 81 11.82 -0.92 16.13
C PRO A 81 11.25 -1.10 14.72
N VAL A 82 10.66 -2.26 14.47
CA VAL A 82 10.00 -2.55 13.19
C VAL A 82 8.81 -1.61 13.05
N LEU A 83 8.69 -0.94 11.90
CA LEU A 83 7.50 -0.15 11.60
C LEU A 83 6.27 -1.06 11.59
N PRO A 84 5.19 -0.72 12.33
CA PRO A 84 3.97 -1.49 12.28
C PRO A 84 3.40 -1.49 10.85
N PRO A 85 2.71 -2.57 10.42
CA PRO A 85 2.16 -2.67 9.06
C PRO A 85 1.30 -1.47 8.64
N MET A 86 0.62 -0.84 9.61
CA MET A 86 -0.23 0.34 9.44
C MET A 86 0.36 1.61 10.10
N ALA A 87 1.69 1.78 10.08
CA ALA A 87 2.31 2.99 10.59
C ALA A 87 1.78 4.24 9.88
N THR A 88 1.42 5.27 10.65
CA THR A 88 1.00 6.57 10.13
C THR A 88 2.20 7.34 9.56
N PRO A 89 1.99 8.36 8.69
CA PRO A 89 3.08 9.21 8.19
C PRO A 89 3.99 9.75 9.31
N ALA A 90 3.39 10.29 10.37
CA ALA A 90 4.12 10.83 11.51
C ALA A 90 5.01 9.79 12.23
N GLN A 91 4.51 8.56 12.40
CA GLN A 91 5.30 7.47 13.01
C GLN A 91 6.50 7.08 12.13
N ILE A 92 6.34 7.13 10.80
CA ILE A 92 7.42 6.82 9.87
C ILE A 92 8.45 7.94 9.87
N GLU A 93 8.02 9.21 9.89
CA GLU A 93 8.91 10.38 9.99
C GLU A 93 9.76 10.35 11.25
N GLU A 94 9.15 10.07 12.40
CA GLU A 94 9.86 9.92 13.67
C GLU A 94 10.91 8.79 13.59
N SER A 95 10.54 7.66 12.97
CA SER A 95 11.47 6.55 12.79
C SER A 95 12.63 6.91 11.85
N ILE A 96 12.39 7.64 10.76
CA ILE A 96 13.45 8.14 9.86
C ILE A 96 14.39 9.09 10.60
N GLN A 97 13.85 9.97 11.45
CA GLN A 97 14.66 10.87 12.26
C GLN A 97 15.61 10.09 13.18
N LEU A 98 15.10 9.06 13.87
CA LEU A 98 15.92 8.18 14.70
C LEU A 98 17.00 7.46 13.88
N LEU A 99 16.65 6.94 12.69
CA LEU A 99 17.60 6.29 11.80
C LEU A 99 18.70 7.24 11.30
N ALA A 100 18.35 8.48 11.00
CA ALA A 100 19.33 9.49 10.58
C ALA A 100 20.31 9.82 11.71
N THR A 101 19.82 9.91 12.95
CA THR A 101 20.67 10.06 14.15
C THR A 101 21.59 8.85 14.34
N GLN A 102 21.07 7.63 14.22
CA GLN A 102 21.89 6.42 14.34
C GLN A 102 22.94 6.30 13.22
N LEU A 103 22.58 6.71 11.99
CA LEU A 103 23.50 6.72 10.86
C LEU A 103 24.65 7.72 11.06
N ASP A 104 24.36 8.90 11.63
CA ASP A 104 25.39 9.87 11.99
C ASP A 104 26.35 9.30 13.05
N ILE A 105 25.81 8.74 14.14
CA ILE A 105 26.59 8.12 15.22
C ILE A 105 27.45 6.98 14.68
N ALA A 106 26.89 6.09 13.86
CA ALA A 106 27.62 4.95 13.29
C ALA A 106 28.79 5.37 12.37
N ARG A 107 28.77 6.61 11.85
CA ARG A 107 29.84 7.19 11.05
C ARG A 107 30.84 8.02 11.86
N GLY A 108 30.73 7.99 13.20
CA GLY A 108 31.60 8.72 14.12
C GLY A 108 31.14 10.15 14.42
N GLY A 109 29.91 10.51 14.05
CA GLY A 109 29.27 11.76 14.44
C GLY A 109 28.74 11.74 15.87
N ASP A 110 28.17 12.86 16.31
CA ASP A 110 27.59 13.05 17.65
C ASP A 110 26.08 12.82 17.72
N GLY A 111 25.44 12.50 16.58
CA GLY A 111 24.00 12.30 16.49
C GLY A 111 23.21 13.61 16.43
N THR A 112 23.86 14.74 16.19
CA THR A 112 23.20 16.06 16.09
C THR A 112 23.68 16.87 14.88
N VAL A 113 24.99 17.02 14.67
CA VAL A 113 25.54 17.88 13.61
C VAL A 113 25.39 17.26 12.23
N GLY A 114 25.63 15.94 12.11
CA GLY A 114 25.57 15.24 10.82
C GLY A 114 24.18 14.73 10.43
N VAL A 115 23.20 14.85 11.32
CA VAL A 115 21.83 14.34 11.10
C VAL A 115 21.18 14.94 9.85
N TYR A 116 21.32 16.24 9.61
CA TYR A 116 20.78 16.88 8.40
C TYR A 116 21.47 16.39 7.12
N ALA A 117 22.76 16.02 7.19
CA ALA A 117 23.45 15.41 6.06
C ALA A 117 22.94 13.99 5.82
N ALA A 118 22.79 13.20 6.89
CA ALA A 118 22.22 11.86 6.85
C ALA A 118 20.80 11.85 6.27
N GLN A 119 19.92 12.77 6.70
CA GLN A 119 18.56 12.91 6.15
C GLN A 119 18.54 13.24 4.65
N ARG A 120 19.44 14.12 4.19
CA ARG A 120 19.54 14.44 2.75
C ARG A 120 20.06 13.26 1.93
N GLU A 121 20.95 12.46 2.48
CA GLU A 121 21.41 11.23 1.84
C GLU A 121 20.29 10.18 1.77
N ILE A 122 19.59 9.97 2.89
CA ILE A 122 18.40 9.11 2.97
C ILE A 122 17.39 9.54 1.90
N ALA A 123 17.05 10.83 1.82
CA ALA A 123 16.09 11.34 0.85
C ALA A 123 16.53 11.10 -0.61
N ARG A 124 17.82 11.24 -0.92
CA ARG A 124 18.38 10.97 -2.25
C ARG A 124 18.35 9.49 -2.60
N ALA A 125 18.83 8.64 -1.70
CA ALA A 125 18.78 7.18 -1.86
C ALA A 125 17.33 6.69 -2.02
N ALA A 126 16.41 7.31 -1.29
CA ALA A 126 14.99 7.02 -1.33
C ALA A 126 14.31 7.46 -2.63
N SER A 127 14.75 8.57 -3.23
CA SER A 127 14.29 8.98 -4.56
C SER A 127 14.72 7.97 -5.61
N ALA A 128 16.02 7.61 -5.61
CA ALA A 128 16.54 6.59 -6.52
C ALA A 128 15.85 5.23 -6.32
N LEU A 129 15.51 4.88 -5.07
CA LEU A 129 14.76 3.66 -4.75
C LEU A 129 13.33 3.73 -5.26
N ARG A 130 12.63 4.86 -5.12
CA ARG A 130 11.29 5.05 -5.69
C ARG A 130 11.29 5.02 -7.19
N GLU A 131 12.24 5.71 -7.83
CA GLU A 131 12.39 5.71 -9.29
C GLU A 131 12.63 4.29 -9.82
N ARG A 132 13.33 3.43 -9.07
CA ARG A 132 13.51 2.01 -9.40
C ARG A 132 12.30 1.13 -9.09
N GLY A 133 11.51 1.48 -8.08
CA GLY A 133 10.33 0.72 -7.61
C GLY A 133 9.00 1.37 -7.97
N ALA A 134 8.97 2.29 -8.94
CA ALA A 134 7.84 3.18 -9.25
C ALA A 134 6.60 2.47 -9.81
N ASN A 135 6.59 1.14 -9.87
CA ASN A 135 5.67 0.34 -10.67
C ASN A 135 4.98 -0.78 -9.86
N VAL A 136 4.85 -0.60 -8.54
CA VAL A 136 4.10 -1.57 -7.72
C VAL A 136 2.92 -0.88 -7.07
N ASP A 137 1.78 -1.00 -7.75
CA ASP A 137 0.47 -0.59 -7.29
C ASP A 137 -0.31 -1.76 -6.66
N ALA A 138 -1.55 -1.48 -6.24
CA ALA A 138 -2.44 -2.51 -5.75
C ALA A 138 -2.79 -3.48 -6.89
N GLY A 139 -2.43 -4.75 -6.75
CA GLY A 139 -2.53 -5.70 -7.84
C GLY A 139 -2.08 -7.11 -7.48
N PHE A 140 -1.76 -7.88 -8.50
CA PHE A 140 -1.30 -9.26 -8.36
C PHE A 140 0.12 -9.37 -8.89
N TYR A 141 0.99 -10.02 -8.12
CA TYR A 141 2.41 -10.11 -8.43
C TYR A 141 2.92 -11.53 -8.17
N LEU A 142 4.05 -11.87 -8.79
CA LEU A 142 4.86 -13.03 -8.48
C LEU A 142 6.08 -12.57 -7.69
N TYR A 143 6.24 -13.09 -6.48
CA TYR A 143 7.39 -12.83 -5.61
C TYR A 143 8.03 -14.16 -5.22
N ASN A 144 9.29 -14.38 -5.59
CA ASN A 144 9.99 -15.66 -5.37
C ASN A 144 9.19 -16.90 -5.85
N GLY A 145 8.53 -16.76 -7.01
CA GLY A 145 7.69 -17.83 -7.60
C GLY A 145 6.34 -18.04 -6.89
N GLN A 146 6.04 -17.26 -5.85
CA GLN A 146 4.76 -17.30 -5.15
C GLN A 146 3.84 -16.19 -5.65
N LEU A 147 2.59 -16.55 -5.91
CA LEU A 147 1.56 -15.58 -6.25
C LEU A 147 1.14 -14.80 -4.99
N ILE A 148 1.20 -13.48 -5.10
CA ILE A 148 0.86 -12.55 -4.02
C ILE A 148 -0.16 -11.52 -4.52
N ARG A 149 -0.93 -10.99 -3.59
CA ARG A 149 -1.85 -9.88 -3.77
C ARG A 149 -1.34 -8.69 -2.98
N VAL A 150 -1.01 -7.62 -3.67
CA VAL A 150 -0.67 -6.32 -3.08
C VAL A 150 -1.96 -5.52 -2.96
N THR A 151 -2.25 -4.98 -1.77
CA THR A 151 -3.46 -4.20 -1.50
C THR A 151 -3.07 -2.91 -0.81
N GLN A 152 -3.61 -1.77 -1.28
CA GLN A 152 -3.55 -0.50 -0.58
C GLN A 152 -4.83 -0.33 0.25
N PRO A 153 -4.78 -0.39 1.59
CA PRO A 153 -5.93 -0.06 2.41
C PRO A 153 -6.24 1.44 2.33
N PRO A 154 -7.49 1.88 2.62
CA PRO A 154 -7.85 3.29 2.65
C PRO A 154 -7.01 4.10 3.64
N GLU A 155 -6.66 3.46 4.75
CA GLU A 155 -5.72 3.98 5.75
C GLU A 155 -4.51 3.06 5.76
N GLY A 156 -3.35 3.57 5.36
CA GLY A 156 -2.09 2.82 5.41
C GLY A 156 -1.48 2.54 4.03
N ASP A 157 -0.38 1.82 4.06
CA ASP A 157 0.43 1.54 2.88
C ASP A 157 0.04 0.22 2.23
N LEU A 158 0.51 0.02 1.00
CA LEU A 158 0.51 -1.26 0.33
C LEU A 158 1.02 -2.35 1.29
N TYR A 159 0.34 -3.49 1.28
CA TYR A 159 0.84 -4.70 1.91
C TYR A 159 0.60 -5.88 0.97
N ALA A 160 1.50 -6.86 1.05
CA ALA A 160 1.39 -8.08 0.29
C ALA A 160 0.76 -9.16 1.16
N SER A 161 -0.16 -9.89 0.56
CA SER A 161 -0.75 -11.09 1.11
C SER A 161 -0.60 -12.24 0.13
N PHE A 162 -0.55 -13.46 0.63
CA PHE A 162 -0.57 -14.66 -0.18
C PHE A 162 -1.68 -15.58 0.30
N ARG A 163 -2.02 -16.56 -0.53
CA ARG A 163 -2.97 -17.59 -0.16
C ARG A 163 -2.31 -18.95 -0.17
N ASP A 164 -2.43 -19.63 0.96
CA ASP A 164 -2.11 -21.05 1.06
C ASP A 164 -3.37 -21.87 0.75
N PRO A 165 -3.39 -22.66 -0.34
CA PRO A 165 -4.55 -23.47 -0.71
C PRO A 165 -4.86 -24.59 0.29
N ALA A 166 -3.89 -25.01 1.11
CA ALA A 166 -4.08 -26.02 2.16
C ALA A 166 -4.66 -25.43 3.45
N SER A 167 -4.62 -24.11 3.61
CA SER A 167 -5.08 -23.43 4.82
C SER A 167 -6.56 -23.10 4.80
N ALA A 168 -7.22 -23.17 5.96
CA ALA A 168 -8.58 -22.64 6.14
C ALA A 168 -8.61 -21.09 6.11
N TYR A 169 -7.46 -20.43 6.26
CA TYR A 169 -7.35 -18.97 6.18
C TYR A 169 -7.31 -18.50 4.73
N SER A 170 -8.12 -17.48 4.41
CA SER A 170 -8.29 -17.02 3.02
C SER A 170 -7.12 -16.20 2.49
N TRP A 171 -6.38 -15.49 3.35
CA TRP A 171 -5.28 -14.60 3.02
C TRP A 171 -4.33 -14.46 4.21
N GLN A 172 -3.03 -14.59 3.98
CA GLN A 172 -1.98 -14.47 5.00
C GLN A 172 -1.05 -13.31 4.62
N TYR A 173 -0.60 -12.53 5.61
CA TYR A 173 0.37 -11.47 5.38
C TYR A 173 1.71 -12.06 4.93
N LEU A 174 2.25 -11.52 3.85
CA LEU A 174 3.62 -11.80 3.43
C LEU A 174 4.56 -11.09 4.40
N LYS A 175 5.27 -11.86 5.24
CA LYS A 175 6.18 -11.33 6.27
C LYS A 175 7.52 -10.87 5.67
N VAL A 176 7.46 -9.98 4.68
CA VAL A 176 8.62 -9.34 4.08
C VAL A 176 8.38 -7.84 3.99
N SER A 177 9.47 -7.06 3.95
CA SER A 177 9.36 -5.65 3.63
C SER A 177 8.75 -5.48 2.24
N MET A 178 7.74 -4.63 2.11
CA MET A 178 7.14 -4.29 0.81
C MET A 178 8.15 -3.78 -0.20
N TYR A 179 9.29 -3.24 0.24
CA TYR A 179 10.37 -2.83 -0.68
C TYR A 179 11.07 -4.00 -1.35
N ARG A 180 11.13 -5.18 -0.72
CA ARG A 180 11.59 -6.39 -1.41
C ARG A 180 10.60 -6.79 -2.48
N VAL A 181 9.30 -6.64 -2.21
CA VAL A 181 8.25 -6.85 -3.21
C VAL A 181 8.41 -5.83 -4.34
N TYR A 182 8.67 -4.55 -4.05
CA TYR A 182 8.88 -3.51 -5.07
C TYR A 182 10.06 -3.78 -6.01
N LEU A 183 11.13 -4.38 -5.49
CA LEU A 183 12.35 -4.61 -6.25
C LEU A 183 12.41 -5.97 -6.96
N GLU A 184 11.78 -7.00 -6.37
CA GLU A 184 11.97 -8.39 -6.80
C GLU A 184 10.70 -8.99 -7.40
N ALA A 185 9.52 -8.39 -7.19
CA ALA A 185 8.27 -8.94 -7.71
C ALA A 185 8.00 -8.52 -9.16
N SER A 186 7.43 -9.42 -9.94
CA SER A 186 6.94 -9.13 -11.29
C SER A 186 5.42 -9.13 -11.30
N VAL A 187 4.80 -8.32 -12.18
CA VAL A 187 3.35 -8.30 -12.34
C VAL A 187 2.86 -9.69 -12.77
N ALA A 188 1.87 -10.23 -12.06
CA ALA A 188 1.30 -11.53 -12.39
C ALA A 188 0.37 -11.41 -13.59
N THR A 189 0.57 -12.28 -14.58
CA THR A 189 -0.28 -12.33 -15.76
C THR A 189 -1.60 -13.04 -15.46
N LEU A 190 -2.64 -12.81 -16.28
CA LEU A 190 -3.87 -13.62 -16.25
C LEU A 190 -3.60 -15.12 -16.33
N ARG A 191 -2.55 -15.52 -17.05
CA ARG A 191 -2.14 -16.92 -17.17
C ARG A 191 -1.66 -17.46 -15.82
N ASP A 192 -0.86 -16.70 -15.09
CA ASP A 192 -0.32 -17.10 -13.78
C ASP A 192 -1.46 -17.27 -12.76
N LEU A 193 -2.39 -16.32 -12.73
CA LEU A 193 -3.61 -16.39 -11.90
C LEU A 193 -4.45 -17.64 -12.23
N ALA A 194 -4.63 -17.91 -13.53
CA ALA A 194 -5.42 -19.02 -14.01
C ALA A 194 -4.76 -20.38 -13.74
N GLU A 195 -3.44 -20.45 -13.90
CA GLU A 195 -2.67 -21.66 -13.65
C GLU A 195 -2.72 -22.04 -12.17
N TRP A 196 -2.50 -21.06 -11.28
CA TRP A 196 -2.66 -21.27 -9.84
C TRP A 196 -4.06 -21.77 -9.49
N GLY A 197 -5.11 -21.19 -10.08
CA GLY A 197 -6.48 -21.61 -9.79
C GLY A 197 -6.86 -22.98 -10.37
N ARG A 198 -6.29 -23.39 -11.50
CA ARG A 198 -6.43 -24.76 -12.03
C ARG A 198 -5.78 -25.78 -11.10
N GLN A 199 -4.60 -25.47 -10.57
CA GLN A 199 -3.85 -26.36 -9.68
C GLN A 199 -4.53 -26.51 -8.30
N THR A 200 -5.11 -25.42 -7.77
CA THR A 200 -5.64 -25.39 -6.41
C THR A 200 -7.16 -25.57 -6.32
N GLY A 201 -7.90 -25.38 -7.42
CA GLY A 201 -9.35 -25.36 -7.43
C GLY A 201 -9.96 -24.11 -6.77
N VAL A 202 -9.18 -23.05 -6.58
CA VAL A 202 -9.61 -21.78 -5.97
C VAL A 202 -9.28 -20.62 -6.90
N CYS A 203 -10.19 -19.65 -7.03
CA CYS A 203 -9.87 -18.42 -7.76
C CYS A 203 -8.96 -17.55 -6.89
N PHE A 204 -7.75 -17.23 -7.35
CA PHE A 204 -6.85 -16.38 -6.56
C PHE A 204 -7.41 -14.97 -6.35
N VAL A 205 -8.15 -14.43 -7.31
CA VAL A 205 -8.65 -13.05 -7.28
C VAL A 205 -9.64 -12.83 -6.13
N CYS A 206 -10.72 -13.63 -6.08
CA CYS A 206 -11.77 -13.50 -5.07
C CYS A 206 -11.66 -14.50 -3.93
N GLY A 207 -10.80 -15.52 -4.05
CA GLY A 207 -10.61 -16.52 -3.03
C GLY A 207 -11.71 -17.59 -2.92
N HIS A 208 -12.68 -17.60 -3.83
CA HIS A 208 -13.76 -18.60 -3.83
C HIS A 208 -13.33 -19.91 -4.50
N ARG A 209 -13.87 -21.04 -4.01
CA ARG A 209 -13.70 -22.34 -4.65
C ARG A 209 -14.35 -22.36 -6.04
N LEU A 210 -13.63 -22.90 -7.01
CA LEU A 210 -14.12 -23.09 -8.37
C LEU A 210 -14.94 -24.39 -8.40
N THR A 211 -16.25 -24.30 -8.21
CA THR A 211 -17.14 -25.47 -8.16
C THR A 211 -17.59 -25.91 -9.55
N HIS A 212 -17.94 -24.96 -10.41
CA HIS A 212 -18.38 -25.22 -11.79
C HIS A 212 -17.24 -25.72 -12.67
N ALA A 213 -17.50 -26.74 -13.50
CA ALA A 213 -16.50 -27.35 -14.38
C ALA A 213 -15.82 -26.35 -15.33
N ARG A 214 -16.58 -25.41 -15.89
CA ARG A 214 -16.04 -24.33 -16.74
C ARG A 214 -15.09 -23.40 -15.98
N ALA A 215 -15.44 -23.02 -14.75
CA ALA A 215 -14.62 -22.16 -13.91
C ALA A 215 -13.34 -22.89 -13.46
N ARG A 216 -13.42 -24.19 -13.18
CA ARG A 216 -12.24 -25.04 -12.92
C ARG A 216 -11.30 -25.14 -14.11
N ALA A 217 -11.83 -25.39 -15.30
CA ALA A 217 -11.02 -25.44 -16.52
C ALA A 217 -10.36 -24.09 -16.84
N ALA A 218 -11.08 -22.99 -16.63
CA ALA A 218 -10.52 -21.64 -16.79
C ALA A 218 -9.50 -21.30 -15.70
N GLY A 219 -9.66 -21.82 -14.48
CA GLY A 219 -8.82 -21.49 -13.32
C GLY A 219 -9.15 -20.14 -12.68
N ILE A 220 -10.13 -19.39 -13.21
CA ILE A 220 -10.57 -18.09 -12.70
C ILE A 220 -12.10 -18.03 -12.74
N ASN A 221 -12.70 -17.37 -11.75
CA ASN A 221 -14.14 -17.12 -11.74
C ASN A 221 -14.52 -16.18 -12.92
N PRO A 222 -15.59 -16.46 -13.69
CA PRO A 222 -16.00 -15.64 -14.82
C PRO A 222 -16.17 -14.14 -14.51
N ALA A 223 -16.71 -13.80 -13.34
CA ALA A 223 -16.88 -12.40 -12.93
C ALA A 223 -15.51 -11.71 -12.76
N CYS A 224 -14.61 -12.34 -12.01
CA CYS A 224 -13.25 -11.82 -11.82
C CYS A 224 -12.46 -11.71 -13.13
N LEU A 225 -12.69 -12.63 -14.06
CA LEU A 225 -12.05 -12.58 -15.38
C LEU A 225 -12.59 -11.41 -16.22
N ALA A 226 -13.89 -11.13 -16.15
CA ALA A 226 -14.48 -9.97 -16.81
C ALA A 226 -13.94 -8.67 -16.22
N ASP A 227 -13.90 -8.55 -14.89
CA ASP A 227 -13.38 -7.37 -14.19
C ASP A 227 -11.91 -7.10 -14.54
N LEU A 228 -11.06 -8.13 -14.52
CA LEU A 228 -9.64 -7.99 -14.86
C LEU A 228 -9.41 -7.57 -16.31
N ARG A 229 -10.28 -7.97 -17.24
CA ARG A 229 -10.18 -7.58 -18.65
C ARG A 229 -10.73 -6.18 -18.93
N ALA A 230 -11.60 -5.67 -18.06
CA ALA A 230 -12.20 -4.36 -18.19
C ALA A 230 -11.29 -3.24 -17.65
N ARG A 231 -10.24 -3.58 -16.89
CA ARG A 231 -9.26 -2.60 -16.41
C ARG A 231 -8.34 -2.13 -17.55
N PRO A 232 -8.08 -0.81 -17.67
CA PRO A 232 -7.12 -0.29 -18.64
C PRO A 232 -5.72 -0.88 -18.37
N GLU A 233 -4.94 -1.12 -19.41
CA GLU A 233 -3.60 -1.76 -19.32
C GLU A 233 -2.63 -1.02 -18.38
N ASP A 234 -2.89 0.25 -18.06
CA ASP A 234 -2.10 1.05 -17.11
C ASP A 234 -2.41 0.76 -15.62
N ASP A 235 -3.53 0.11 -15.26
CA ASP A 235 -3.83 -0.35 -13.88
C ASP A 235 -3.03 -1.60 -13.48
N HIS A 236 -2.21 -2.10 -14.40
CA HIS A 236 -1.25 -3.19 -14.20
C HIS A 236 0.20 -2.69 -14.19
N ARG A 237 0.43 -1.38 -14.23
CA ARG A 237 1.76 -0.76 -14.14
C ARG A 237 2.13 -0.35 -12.72
#